data_AF-A0A6N8HNQ1-F1
#
_entry.id   AF-A0A6N8HNQ1-F1
#
_cell.length_a   1.000
_cell.length_b   1.000
_cell.length_c   1.000
_cell.angle_alpha   90.00
_cell.angle_beta   90.00
_cell.angle_gamma   90.00
#
_symmetry.space_group_name_H-M   'P 1'
#
loop_
_entity.id
_entity.type
_entity.pdbx_description
1 polymer ?
#
loop_
_entity_poly.entity_id
_entity_poly.type
_entity_poly.pdbx_seq_one_letter_code
_entity_poly.pdbx_strand_id
1 'polypeptide(L)' 'MTNIKPISDLRKYTEVLNEVAEGSPVYLTENGRGAYAIVKIEELDKLKATVNLLAKLEVGEKLAREHGWLSVEYVENQ' A
#
# COMPACT_ATOMS: atom_id res chain seq x y z
N MET A 1 0.81 4.40 17.96
CA MET A 1 -0.19 5.49 17.94
C MET A 1 -0.15 6.11 16.55
N THR A 2 -1.29 6.46 15.98
CA THR A 2 -1.35 7.12 14.66
C THR A 2 -0.69 8.50 14.74
N ASN A 3 0.29 8.77 13.89
CA ASN A 3 0.95 10.07 13.86
C ASN A 3 0.11 11.06 13.04
N ILE A 4 -0.54 12.02 13.70
CA ILE A 4 -1.46 12.97 13.08
C ILE A 4 -0.98 14.40 13.34
N LYS A 5 -0.86 15.20 12.27
CA LYS A 5 -0.44 16.62 12.34
C LYS A 5 -1.37 17.51 11.51
N PRO A 6 -1.51 18.80 11.81
CA PRO A 6 -2.18 19.73 10.92
C PRO A 6 -1.33 19.99 9.67
N ILE A 7 -1.96 20.26 8.53
CA ILE A 7 -1.27 20.58 7.27
C ILE A 7 -0.34 21.79 7.40
N SER A 8 -0.62 22.70 8.35
CA SER A 8 0.23 23.84 8.66
C SER A 8 1.63 23.46 9.15
N ASP A 9 1.83 22.25 9.68
CA ASP A 9 3.14 21.78 10.14
C ASP A 9 4.11 21.56 8.98
N LEU A 10 3.63 21.47 7.74
CA LEU A 10 4.47 21.45 6.55
C LEU A 10 5.31 22.73 6.36
N ARG A 11 5.00 23.83 7.08
CA ARG A 11 5.90 25.00 7.16
C ARG A 11 7.28 24.60 7.71
N LYS A 12 7.34 23.55 8.53
CA LYS A 12 8.55 22.92 9.05
C LYS A 12 8.66 21.47 8.57
N TYR A 13 8.58 21.28 7.25
CA TYR A 13 8.49 19.94 6.65
C TYR A 13 9.61 18.98 7.09
N THR A 14 10.81 19.45 7.44
CA THR A 14 11.89 18.59 7.95
C THR A 14 11.51 17.86 9.24
N GLU A 15 10.81 18.52 10.18
CA GLU A 15 10.33 17.89 11.41
C GLU A 15 9.28 16.81 11.08
N VAL A 16 8.39 17.10 10.14
CA VAL A 16 7.38 16.15 9.65
C VAL A 16 8.04 14.94 9.00
N LEU A 17 9.03 15.13 8.11
CA LEU A 17 9.71 14.05 7.39
C LEU A 17 10.56 13.16 8.30
N ASN A 18 11.12 13.71 9.39
CA ASN A 18 11.87 12.94 10.38
C ASN A 18 10.99 11.93 11.14
N GLU A 19 9.68 12.19 11.21
CA GLU A 19 8.72 11.31 11.87
C GLU A 19 8.12 10.26 10.91
N VAL A 20 8.42 10.33 9.61
CA VAL A 20 7.99 9.34 8.62
C VAL A 20 8.96 8.18 8.63
N ALA A 21 8.46 7.00 8.99
CA ALA A 21 9.19 5.73 8.93
C ALA A 21 8.35 4.66 8.23
N GLU A 22 8.98 3.57 7.79
CA GLU A 22 8.29 2.46 7.15
C GLU A 22 7.25 1.84 8.10
N GLY A 23 6.01 1.70 7.64
CA GLY A 23 4.88 1.23 8.45
C GLY A 23 4.39 2.25 9.49
N SER A 24 4.94 3.47 9.48
CA SER A 24 4.58 4.56 10.38
C SER A 24 4.40 5.86 9.58
N PRO A 25 3.31 5.97 8.78
CA PRO A 25 2.99 7.19 8.05
C PRO A 25 2.63 8.35 8.98
N VAL A 26 2.84 9.56 8.48
CA VAL A 26 2.30 10.78 9.08
C VAL A 26 1.03 11.17 8.35
N TYR A 27 -0.09 11.28 9.06
CA TYR A 27 -1.36 11.74 8.53
C TYR A 27 -1.50 13.25 8.75
N LEU A 28 -1.84 13.97 7.68
CA LEU A 28 -2.09 15.41 7.74
C LEU A 28 -3.59 15.68 7.78
N THR A 29 -3.96 16.63 8.62
CA THR A 29 -5.33 17.12 8.74
C THR A 29 -5.48 18.53 8.19
N GLU A 30 -6.60 18.78 7.52
CA GLU A 30 -7.05 20.11 7.13
C GLU A 30 -8.38 20.37 7.83
N ASN A 31 -8.46 21.43 8.63
CA ASN A 31 -9.65 21.76 9.44
C ASN A 31 -10.18 20.57 10.28
N GLY A 32 -9.25 19.81 10.88
CA GLY A 32 -9.58 18.65 11.73
C GLY A 32 -10.00 17.38 10.97
N ARG A 33 -9.98 17.38 9.63
CA ARG A 33 -10.29 16.21 8.80
C ARG A 33 -9.02 15.67 8.17
N GLY A 34 -8.84 14.35 8.18
CA GLY A 34 -7.75 13.71 7.46
C GLY A 34 -7.81 14.06 5.97
N ALA A 35 -6.71 14.58 5.43
CA ALA A 35 -6.61 15.08 4.07
C ALA A 35 -5.50 14.37 3.27
N TYR A 36 -4.36 14.13 3.92
CA TYR A 36 -3.20 13.51 3.27
C TYR A 36 -2.50 12.52 4.19
N ALA A 37 -1.67 11.65 3.61
CA ALA A 37 -0.71 10.83 4.33
C ALA A 37 0.66 10.96 3.66
N ILE A 38 1.71 11.06 4.46
CA ILE A 38 3.11 11.03 4.01
C ILE A 38 3.68 9.67 4.40
N VAL A 39 4.12 8.93 3.39
CA VAL A 39 4.75 7.61 3.49
C VAL A 39 6.15 7.65 2.89
N LYS A 40 6.98 6.67 3.22
CA LYS A 40 8.19 6.39 2.45
C LYS A 40 7.82 5.91 1.05
N ILE A 41 8.69 6.15 0.08
CA ILE A 41 8.41 5.81 -1.33
C ILE A 41 8.29 4.29 -1.51
N GLU A 42 9.10 3.54 -0.78
CA GLU A 42 9.10 2.07 -0.78
C GLU A 42 7.76 1.51 -0.31
N GLU A 43 7.10 2.19 0.63
CA GLU A 43 5.79 1.79 1.15
C GLU A 43 4.68 2.07 0.13
N LEU A 44 4.74 3.19 -0.60
CA LEU A 44 3.85 3.46 -1.72
C LEU A 44 4.00 2.40 -2.82
N ASP A 45 5.22 2.00 -3.14
CA ASP A 45 5.49 0.98 -4.15
C ASP A 45 5.00 -0.40 -3.72
N LYS A 46 5.16 -0.77 -2.44
CA LYS A 46 4.57 -1.99 -1.86
C LYS A 46 3.04 -2.00 -1.94
N LEU A 47 2.39 -0.86 -1.68
CA LEU A 47 0.93 -0.75 -1.82
C LEU A 47 0.48 -0.96 -3.27
N LYS A 48 1.16 -0.32 -4.24
CA LYS A 48 0.88 -0.52 -5.68
C LYS A 48 1.10 -1.98 -6.10
N ALA A 49 2.19 -2.59 -5.66
CA ALA A 49 2.49 -3.99 -5.95
C ALA A 49 1.42 -4.93 -5.37
N THR A 50 0.95 -4.66 -4.16
CA THR A 50 -0.13 -5.40 -3.50
C THR A 50 -1.43 -5.33 -4.30
N VAL A 51 -1.85 -4.13 -4.74
CA VAL A 51 -3.05 -3.97 -5.56
C VAL A 51 -2.94 -4.75 -6.88
N ASN A 52 -1.78 -4.68 -7.54
CA ASN A 52 -1.53 -5.43 -8.77
C ASN A 52 -1.57 -6.95 -8.54
N LEU A 53 -0.99 -7.41 -7.43
CA LEU A 53 -1.02 -8.82 -7.05
C LEU A 53 -2.46 -9.30 -6.84
N LEU A 54 -3.27 -8.57 -6.08
CA LEU A 54 -4.68 -8.92 -5.84
C LEU A 54 -5.47 -8.97 -7.15
N ALA A 55 -5.26 -8.02 -8.06
CA ALA A 55 -5.91 -8.04 -9.37
C ALA A 55 -5.51 -9.28 -10.20
N LYS A 56 -4.25 -9.70 -10.16
CA LYS A 56 -3.79 -10.92 -10.84
C LYS A 56 -4.32 -12.20 -10.19
N LEU A 57 -4.40 -12.22 -8.86
CA LEU A 57 -4.97 -13.35 -8.12
C LEU A 57 -6.44 -13.54 -8.46
N GLU A 58 -7.21 -12.46 -8.56
CA GLU A 58 -8.62 -12.51 -8.99
C GLU A 58 -8.78 -13.15 -10.38
N VAL A 59 -7.94 -12.74 -11.35
CA VAL A 59 -7.94 -13.33 -12.69
C VAL A 59 -7.59 -14.83 -12.63
N GLY A 60 -6.55 -15.19 -11.86
CA GLY A 60 -6.13 -16.58 -11.69
C GLY A 60 -7.20 -17.44 -11.03
N GLU A 61 -7.83 -16.96 -9.97
CA GLU A 61 -8.91 -17.66 -9.27
C GLU A 61 -10.11 -17.88 -10.20
N LYS A 62 -10.51 -16.85 -10.95
CA LYS A 62 -11.62 -16.97 -11.90
C LYS A 62 -11.34 -18.03 -12.97
N LEU A 63 -10.15 -18.01 -13.58
CA LEU A 63 -9.76 -19.00 -14.59
C LEU A 63 -9.73 -20.42 -14.01
N ALA A 64 -9.23 -20.59 -12.79
CA ALA A 64 -9.20 -21.89 -12.13
C ALA A 64 -10.60 -22.41 -11.80
N ARG A 65 -11.55 -21.53 -11.46
CA ARG A 65 -12.97 -21.90 -11.28
C ARG A 65 -13.65 -22.29 -12.59
N GLU A 66 -13.33 -21.63 -13.70
CA GLU A 66 -13.94 -21.88 -15.01
C GLU A 66 -13.33 -23.09 -15.75
N HIS A 67 -12.02 -23.26 -15.67
CA HIS A 67 -11.26 -24.26 -16.45
C HIS A 67 -10.63 -25.37 -15.60
N GLY A 68 -10.77 -25.31 -14.27
CA GLY A 68 -10.14 -26.22 -13.34
C GLY A 68 -8.76 -25.73 -12.88
N TRP A 69 -8.32 -26.25 -11.73
CA TRP A 69 -7.00 -25.96 -11.16
C TRP A 69 -5.92 -26.77 -11.87
N LEU A 70 -4.73 -26.19 -12.03
CA LEU A 70 -3.56 -26.92 -12.53
C LEU A 70 -3.06 -27.88 -11.44
N SER A 71 -2.71 -29.12 -11.82
CA SER A 71 -2.04 -30.03 -10.89
C SER A 71 -0.58 -29.61 -10.70
N VAL A 72 0.00 -29.97 -9.56
CA VAL A 72 1.42 -29.74 -9.27
C VAL A 72 2.30 -30.41 -10.33
N GLU A 73 1.95 -31.63 -10.76
CA GLU A 73 2.71 -32.35 -11.79
C GLU A 73 2.69 -31.63 -13.14
N TYR A 74 1.58 -30.98 -13.50
CA TYR A 74 1.52 -30.19 -14.75
C TYR A 74 2.47 -28.99 -14.69
N VAL A 75 2.53 -28.31 -13.55
CA VAL A 75 3.36 -27.10 -13.36
C VAL A 75 4.85 -27.43 -13.29
N GLU A 76 5.22 -28.53 -12.62
CA GLU A 76 6.63 -28.95 -12.48
C GLU A 76 7.27 -29.47 -13.78
N ASN A 77 6.45 -29.89 -14.75
CA ASN A 77 6.89 -30.44 -16.04
C ASN A 77 6.80 -29.44 -17.21
N GLN A 78 6.70 -28.12 -16.94
CA GLN A 78 6.75 -27.04 -17.94
C GLN A 78 8.17 -26.51 -18.16
#